data_AF-A0A9E2VR83-F1
#
_entry.id   AF-A0A9E2VR83-F1
#
_cell.length_a   1.000
_cell.length_b   1.000
_cell.length_c   1.000
_cell.angle_alpha   90.00
_cell.angle_beta   90.00
_cell.angle_gamma   90.00
#
_symmetry.space_group_name_H-M   'P 1'
#
loop_
_entity.id
_entity.type
_entity.pdbx_description
1 polymer ?
#
loop_
_entity_poly.entity_id
_entity_poly.type
_entity_poly.pdbx_seq_one_letter_code
_entity_poly.pdbx_strand_id
1 'polypeptide(L)'
;MSAEAINAGSSVTMNDPVAMSTWTVPPSRAELGFKIAVPEGFVNAELPGEEIDFENPTQSAPLALFASPVALAIIAVAGRPAYETGSVLQWMYYLTEHFDIQIESVKVGRIGMHQEHPALIMSATQVQDGKKLRFAMVAFEDGGRLVTAHGMCPEELWPSFGKALTIAVQSITLTSPKGNTYDLDSMTAPGWRKISPEEHKKEMAKYAREREAARGPAIEKAAQLLAKNLFDEAEREIMKVDSTIEGSVAIARMYESQLRALVSSGKHKKDREHAAVLFRRSLAWAQSCYPEPHTEVEAEDYAQGRTEDRARMVGILGWDPDAE
;
A
#
# COMPACT_ATOMS: atom_id res chain seq x y z
N MET A 1 -28.81 -22.80 46.97
CA MET A 1 -28.44 -21.95 45.84
C MET A 1 -27.35 -21.01 46.32
N SER A 2 -26.11 -21.48 46.19
CA SER A 2 -24.87 -20.85 46.63
C SER A 2 -24.32 -19.99 45.50
N ALA A 3 -23.97 -18.75 45.81
CA ALA A 3 -23.33 -17.81 44.90
C ALA A 3 -21.88 -18.24 44.65
N GLU A 4 -21.53 -18.49 43.38
CA GLU A 4 -20.15 -18.69 42.95
C GLU A 4 -19.44 -17.34 42.82
N ALA A 5 -18.31 -17.25 43.50
CA ALA A 5 -17.41 -16.11 43.48
C ALA A 5 -16.72 -15.99 42.12
N ILE A 6 -16.79 -14.80 41.52
CA ILE A 6 -16.04 -14.43 40.33
C ILE A 6 -14.56 -14.30 40.73
N ASN A 7 -13.74 -15.10 40.06
CA ASN A 7 -12.33 -15.30 40.36
C ASN A 7 -11.49 -14.04 40.06
N ALA A 8 -10.51 -13.81 40.91
CA ALA A 8 -9.67 -12.63 40.96
C ALA A 8 -8.82 -12.45 39.69
N GLY A 9 -8.74 -11.20 39.21
CA GLY A 9 -7.81 -10.79 38.17
C GLY A 9 -6.37 -11.07 38.58
N SER A 10 -5.68 -11.84 37.75
CA SER A 10 -4.23 -12.03 37.87
C SER A 10 -3.55 -10.72 37.49
N SER A 11 -2.85 -10.09 38.45
CA SER A 11 -2.02 -8.93 38.15
C SER A 11 -0.79 -9.40 37.39
N VAL A 12 -0.81 -9.27 36.07
CA VAL A 12 0.39 -9.30 35.23
C VAL A 12 1.31 -8.20 35.74
N THR A 13 2.51 -8.55 36.20
CA THR A 13 3.48 -7.56 36.66
C THR A 13 4.26 -7.05 35.45
N MET A 14 4.69 -5.78 35.43
CA MET A 14 5.45 -5.17 34.31
C MET A 14 6.78 -5.88 33.96
N ASN A 15 7.18 -6.93 34.70
CA ASN A 15 8.42 -7.66 34.52
C ASN A 15 8.26 -9.04 33.87
N ASP A 16 7.04 -9.47 33.55
CA ASP A 16 6.88 -10.75 32.86
C ASP A 16 7.57 -10.70 31.47
N PRO A 17 8.35 -11.73 31.10
CA PRO A 17 8.98 -11.78 29.80
C PRO A 17 7.90 -11.77 28.71
N VAL A 18 8.05 -10.88 27.73
CA VAL A 18 7.13 -10.82 26.59
C VAL A 18 7.32 -12.11 25.77
N ALA A 19 6.26 -12.89 25.60
CA ALA A 19 6.30 -14.09 24.77
C ALA A 19 6.42 -13.70 23.28
N MET A 20 7.43 -14.26 22.61
CA MET A 20 7.78 -13.94 21.22
C MET A 20 7.98 -15.23 20.42
N SER A 21 7.54 -15.23 19.17
CA SER A 21 7.76 -16.29 18.19
C SER A 21 8.72 -15.81 17.09
N THR A 22 9.61 -16.67 16.60
CA THR A 22 10.49 -16.31 15.47
C THR A 22 9.81 -16.65 14.15
N TRP A 23 9.66 -15.64 13.29
CA TRP A 23 9.16 -15.78 11.93
C TRP A 23 10.30 -15.66 10.93
N THR A 24 10.23 -16.45 9.87
CA THR A 24 11.13 -16.35 8.71
C THR A 24 10.32 -15.93 7.50
N VAL A 25 10.66 -14.78 6.93
CA VAL A 25 10.07 -14.24 5.71
C VAL A 25 11.00 -14.57 4.55
N PRO A 26 10.53 -15.31 3.53
CA PRO A 26 11.37 -15.70 2.41
C PRO A 26 11.68 -14.48 1.52
N PRO A 27 12.80 -14.50 0.78
CA PRO A 27 13.09 -13.47 -0.22
C PRO A 27 12.06 -13.56 -1.35
N SER A 28 11.18 -12.57 -1.45
CA SER A 28 10.15 -12.48 -2.50
C SER A 28 10.22 -11.15 -3.24
N ARG A 29 10.08 -10.04 -2.50
CA ARG A 29 10.19 -8.67 -3.00
C ARG A 29 11.55 -8.08 -2.64
N ALA A 30 12.15 -7.35 -3.58
CA ALA A 30 13.49 -6.74 -3.44
C ALA A 30 14.65 -7.70 -3.09
N GLU A 31 14.46 -9.01 -3.28
CA GLU A 31 15.41 -10.07 -2.87
C GLU A 31 15.78 -9.99 -1.38
N LEU A 32 14.84 -9.58 -0.53
CA LEU A 32 15.04 -9.42 0.90
C LEU A 32 14.29 -10.51 1.67
N GLY A 33 15.04 -11.51 2.15
CA GLY A 33 14.57 -12.46 3.16
C GLY A 33 15.10 -12.08 4.55
N PHE A 34 14.31 -12.32 5.59
CA PHE A 34 14.70 -11.98 6.96
C PHE A 34 14.04 -12.86 8.02
N LYS A 35 14.58 -12.81 9.22
CA LYS A 35 13.96 -13.33 10.44
C LYS A 35 13.54 -12.18 11.34
N ILE A 36 12.45 -12.35 12.07
CA ILE A 36 11.93 -11.36 13.02
C ILE A 36 11.26 -12.07 14.20
N ALA A 37 11.44 -11.54 15.41
CA ALA A 37 10.66 -11.93 16.58
C ALA A 37 9.30 -11.20 16.54
N VAL A 38 8.21 -11.93 16.63
CA VAL A 38 6.84 -11.42 16.57
C VAL A 38 6.13 -11.75 17.88
N PRO A 39 5.43 -10.80 18.52
CA PRO A 39 4.68 -11.08 19.74
C PRO A 39 3.68 -12.23 19.53
N GLU A 40 3.55 -13.10 20.53
CA GLU A 40 2.55 -14.18 20.44
C GLU A 40 1.14 -13.62 20.21
N GLY A 41 0.37 -14.29 19.36
CA GLY A 41 -0.99 -13.90 18.99
C GLY A 41 -1.09 -12.92 17.82
N PHE A 42 0.00 -12.27 17.39
CA PHE A 42 0.00 -11.51 16.14
C PHE A 42 -0.11 -12.47 14.95
N VAL A 43 -0.82 -12.04 13.92
CA VAL A 43 -1.01 -12.77 12.66
C VAL A 43 -0.29 -12.06 11.53
N ASN A 44 0.27 -12.82 10.59
CA ASN A 44 0.80 -12.25 9.35
C ASN A 44 -0.37 -11.94 8.40
N ALA A 45 -0.60 -10.66 8.13
CA ALA A 45 -1.62 -10.19 7.22
C ALA A 45 -1.15 -10.31 5.75
N GLU A 46 -2.11 -10.41 4.84
CA GLU A 46 -1.84 -10.36 3.41
C GLU A 46 -1.29 -8.98 3.03
N LEU A 47 -0.29 -8.97 2.14
CA LEU A 47 0.31 -7.73 1.65
C LEU A 47 -0.46 -7.24 0.42
N PRO A 48 -0.55 -5.93 0.20
CA PRO A 48 -1.17 -5.40 -1.01
C PRO A 48 -0.45 -5.94 -2.27
N GLY A 49 -1.26 -6.35 -3.24
CA GLY A 49 -0.83 -6.92 -4.52
C GLY A 49 -0.39 -5.90 -5.57
N GLU A 50 -0.35 -4.61 -5.20
CA GLU A 50 -0.02 -3.51 -6.12
C GLU A 50 1.45 -3.56 -6.58
N GLU A 51 1.68 -3.17 -7.83
CA GLU A 51 3.03 -2.94 -8.34
C GLU A 51 3.61 -1.68 -7.69
N ILE A 52 4.84 -1.81 -7.19
CA ILE A 52 5.54 -0.73 -6.48
C ILE A 52 6.36 0.06 -7.49
N ASP A 53 6.08 1.36 -7.59
CA ASP A 53 6.85 2.29 -8.42
C ASP A 53 8.01 2.87 -7.60
N PHE A 54 9.20 2.29 -7.73
CA PHE A 54 10.39 2.78 -7.01
C PHE A 54 10.94 4.10 -7.54
N GLU A 55 10.51 4.54 -8.73
CA GLU A 55 10.78 5.90 -9.23
C GLU A 55 10.03 6.93 -8.39
N ASN A 56 8.93 6.54 -7.73
CA ASN A 56 8.35 7.35 -6.68
C ASN A 56 9.24 7.27 -5.41
N PRO A 57 9.89 8.37 -5.00
CA PRO A 57 10.78 8.39 -3.84
C PRO A 57 10.06 8.07 -2.52
N THR A 58 8.73 8.14 -2.45
CA THR A 58 8.00 7.89 -1.20
C THR A 58 7.52 6.45 -1.05
N GLN A 59 7.63 5.64 -2.11
CA GLN A 59 7.18 4.24 -2.08
C GLN A 59 8.26 3.28 -1.59
N SER A 60 7.80 2.20 -0.95
CA SER A 60 8.62 1.06 -0.56
C SER A 60 7.77 -0.20 -0.69
N ALA A 61 8.41 -1.31 -1.08
CA ALA A 61 7.71 -2.58 -1.16
C ALA A 61 7.45 -3.11 0.25
N PRO A 62 6.18 -3.40 0.61
CA PRO A 62 5.91 -4.08 1.85
C PRO A 62 6.46 -5.51 1.75
N LEU A 63 7.19 -5.94 2.78
CA LEU A 63 7.83 -7.25 2.86
C LEU A 63 7.15 -8.17 3.88
N ALA A 64 6.60 -7.59 4.96
CA ALA A 64 5.74 -8.29 5.91
C ALA A 64 4.86 -7.30 6.69
N LEU A 65 3.71 -7.79 7.13
CA LEU A 65 2.77 -7.05 7.97
C LEU A 65 2.23 -8.00 9.03
N PHE A 66 2.54 -7.77 10.30
CA PHE A 66 1.99 -8.51 11.42
C PHE A 66 1.03 -7.61 12.19
N ALA A 67 -0.17 -8.10 12.48
CA ALA A 67 -1.19 -7.34 13.19
C ALA A 67 -1.71 -8.13 14.40
N SER A 68 -2.02 -7.41 15.48
CA SER A 68 -2.80 -7.97 16.57
C SER A 68 -4.25 -8.16 16.12
N PRO A 69 -4.85 -9.34 16.29
CA PRO A 69 -6.26 -9.56 15.95
C PRO A 69 -7.24 -8.89 16.92
N VAL A 70 -6.76 -8.41 18.07
CA VAL A 70 -7.59 -7.87 19.17
C VAL A 70 -7.33 -6.40 19.47
N ALA A 71 -6.39 -5.77 18.78
CA ALA A 71 -6.02 -4.38 19.01
C ALA A 71 -5.40 -3.74 17.77
N LEU A 72 -5.47 -2.41 17.67
CA LEU A 72 -4.76 -1.66 16.63
C LEU A 72 -3.25 -1.59 16.97
N ALA A 73 -2.56 -2.71 16.86
CA ALA A 73 -1.12 -2.83 17.06
C ALA A 73 -0.50 -3.61 15.90
N ILE A 74 0.47 -3.00 15.23
CA ILE A 74 0.97 -3.45 13.94
C ILE A 74 2.51 -3.44 13.95
N ILE A 75 3.11 -4.43 13.31
CA ILE A 75 4.52 -4.45 12.92
C ILE A 75 4.56 -4.56 11.40
N ALA A 76 5.23 -3.64 10.72
CA ALA A 76 5.45 -3.77 9.28
C ALA A 76 6.91 -3.56 8.93
N VAL A 77 7.32 -4.26 7.88
CA VAL A 77 8.67 -4.26 7.34
C VAL A 77 8.56 -3.92 5.86
N ALA A 78 9.34 -2.95 5.41
CA ALA A 78 9.37 -2.50 4.03
C ALA A 78 10.80 -2.39 3.53
N GLY A 79 10.96 -2.47 2.21
CA GLY A 79 12.24 -2.31 1.55
C GLY A 79 12.13 -1.57 0.22
N ARG A 80 13.18 -0.83 -0.13
CA ARG A 80 13.33 -0.23 -1.46
C ARG A 80 14.79 -0.22 -1.88
N PRO A 81 15.08 -0.08 -3.18
CA PRO A 81 16.40 0.37 -3.61
C PRO A 81 16.78 1.67 -2.88
N ALA A 82 18.06 1.80 -2.53
CA ALA A 82 18.61 3.02 -1.97
C ALA A 82 18.31 4.20 -2.90
N TYR A 83 18.18 5.38 -2.31
CA TYR A 83 18.16 6.61 -3.09
C TYR A 83 19.53 6.82 -3.73
N GLU A 84 19.56 7.53 -4.85
CA GLU A 84 20.79 7.79 -5.61
C GLU A 84 21.88 8.47 -4.75
N THR A 85 21.47 9.29 -3.78
CA THR A 85 22.37 10.06 -2.90
C THR A 85 21.83 10.11 -1.48
N GLY A 86 22.67 10.60 -0.56
CA GLY A 86 22.30 10.85 0.83
C GLY A 86 22.61 9.70 1.80
N SER A 87 22.27 9.91 3.06
CA SER A 87 22.40 8.93 4.14
C SER A 87 21.05 8.33 4.51
N VAL A 88 21.07 7.19 5.21
CA VAL A 88 19.85 6.58 5.76
C VAL A 88 19.07 7.56 6.64
N LEU A 89 19.75 8.41 7.42
CA LEU A 89 19.10 9.40 8.28
C LEU A 89 18.37 10.47 7.49
N GLN A 90 19.00 10.97 6.43
CA GLN A 90 18.38 11.93 5.51
C GLN A 90 17.15 11.33 4.81
N TRP A 91 17.25 10.07 4.39
CA TRP A 91 16.13 9.33 3.79
C TRP A 91 14.98 9.17 4.77
N MET A 92 15.28 8.84 6.03
CA MET A 92 14.28 8.69 7.07
C MET A 92 13.56 9.99 7.37
N TYR A 93 14.26 11.11 7.52
CA TYR A 93 13.62 12.42 7.68
C TYR A 93 12.69 12.77 6.51
N TYR A 94 13.14 12.51 5.28
CA TYR A 94 12.32 12.74 4.09
C TYR A 94 11.05 11.89 4.10
N LEU A 95 11.16 10.59 4.37
CA LEU A 95 10.02 9.69 4.44
C LEU A 95 9.07 10.06 5.58
N THR A 96 9.59 10.31 6.79
CA THR A 96 8.74 10.62 7.94
C THR A 96 8.03 11.95 7.75
N GLU A 97 8.66 12.96 7.16
CA GLU A 97 8.00 14.23 6.85
C GLU A 97 6.90 14.07 5.80
N HIS A 98 7.12 13.27 4.76
CA HIS A 98 6.11 12.99 3.75
C HIS A 98 4.84 12.37 4.35
N PHE A 99 5.00 11.46 5.33
CA PHE A 99 3.90 10.78 6.00
C PHE A 99 3.40 11.49 7.28
N ASP A 100 3.83 12.73 7.54
CA ASP A 100 3.48 13.49 8.75
C ASP A 100 3.81 12.75 10.07
N ILE A 101 4.91 12.00 10.06
CA ILE A 101 5.46 11.30 11.21
C ILE A 101 6.52 12.20 11.86
N GLN A 102 6.27 12.58 13.11
CA GLN A 102 7.19 13.36 13.91
C GLN A 102 8.19 12.44 14.63
N ILE A 103 9.44 12.45 14.20
CA ILE A 103 10.54 11.77 14.91
C ILE A 103 10.78 12.48 16.26
N GLU A 104 10.65 11.74 17.36
CA GLU A 104 10.91 12.22 18.72
C GLU A 104 12.37 11.96 19.14
N SER A 105 12.95 10.84 18.72
CA SER A 105 14.34 10.50 19.03
C SER A 105 14.98 9.67 17.92
N VAL A 106 16.30 9.83 17.76
CA VAL A 106 17.14 9.06 16.83
C VAL A 106 18.40 8.62 17.57
N LYS A 107 18.77 7.36 17.41
CA LYS A 107 20.03 6.81 17.91
C LYS A 107 20.65 5.89 16.87
N VAL A 108 21.97 5.96 16.72
CA VAL A 108 22.73 4.94 15.98
C VAL A 108 23.00 3.75 16.89
N GLY A 109 22.75 2.55 16.39
CA GLY A 109 22.98 1.31 17.12
C GLY A 109 23.15 0.12 16.20
N ARG A 110 22.94 -1.07 16.76
CA ARG A 110 22.87 -2.31 16.00
C ARG A 110 21.56 -3.03 16.32
N ILE A 111 21.04 -3.75 15.35
CA ILE A 111 19.82 -4.54 15.44
C ILE A 111 20.09 -5.96 14.93
N GLY A 112 19.10 -6.83 15.09
CA GLY A 112 19.20 -8.25 14.76
C GLY A 112 19.42 -9.10 16.00
N MET A 113 19.13 -10.39 15.89
CA MET A 113 19.19 -11.35 16.99
C MET A 113 20.60 -11.47 17.59
N HIS A 114 21.64 -11.20 16.78
CA HIS A 114 23.03 -11.14 17.21
C HIS A 114 23.68 -9.77 16.94
N GLN A 115 22.88 -8.70 16.85
CA GLN A 115 23.35 -7.34 16.63
C GLN A 115 24.14 -7.18 15.31
N GLU A 116 23.70 -7.85 14.26
CA GLU A 116 24.42 -7.94 12.99
C GLU A 116 24.37 -6.64 12.19
N HIS A 117 23.26 -5.89 12.24
CA HIS A 117 23.00 -4.78 11.30
C HIS A 117 23.19 -3.42 11.98
N PRO A 118 24.12 -2.56 11.50
CA PRO A 118 24.14 -1.15 11.89
C PRO A 118 22.84 -0.47 11.48
N ALA A 119 22.18 0.26 12.38
CA ALA A 119 20.87 0.83 12.13
C ALA A 119 20.64 2.15 12.87
N LEU A 120 19.74 2.95 12.33
CA LEU A 120 19.03 3.99 13.07
C LEU A 120 17.90 3.34 13.87
N ILE A 121 17.84 3.67 15.16
CA ILE A 121 16.79 3.26 16.08
C ILE A 121 16.08 4.54 16.51
N MET A 122 14.77 4.60 16.27
CA MET A 122 14.00 5.84 16.39
C MET A 122 12.70 5.61 17.17
N SER A 123 12.25 6.65 17.85
CA SER A 123 10.87 6.77 18.32
C SER A 123 10.18 7.91 17.58
N ALA A 124 8.90 7.75 17.27
CA ALA A 124 8.15 8.76 16.55
C ALA A 124 6.65 8.74 16.94
N THR A 125 5.95 9.80 16.55
CA THR A 125 4.49 9.93 16.71
C THR A 125 3.84 10.40 15.41
N GLN A 126 2.57 10.06 15.23
CA GLN A 126 1.73 10.55 14.13
C GLN A 126 0.34 10.83 14.67
N VAL A 127 -0.35 11.84 14.13
CA VAL A 127 -1.79 12.04 14.40
C VAL A 127 -2.55 11.59 13.16
N GLN A 128 -3.38 10.55 13.31
CA GLN A 128 -4.22 10.02 12.25
C GLN A 128 -5.66 9.93 12.75
N ASP A 129 -6.60 10.55 12.02
CA ASP A 129 -8.03 10.61 12.38
C ASP A 129 -8.29 11.05 13.82
N GLY A 130 -7.52 12.04 14.29
CA GLY A 130 -7.59 12.57 15.65
C GLY A 130 -7.01 11.66 16.73
N LYS A 131 -6.47 10.49 16.37
CA LYS A 131 -5.78 9.57 17.28
C LYS A 131 -4.28 9.74 17.17
N LYS A 132 -3.60 9.78 18.33
CA LYS A 132 -2.15 9.82 18.37
C LYS A 132 -1.60 8.40 18.37
N LEU A 133 -0.80 8.08 17.35
CA LEU A 133 -0.08 6.83 17.22
C LEU A 133 1.36 7.02 17.71
N ARG A 134 1.91 5.98 18.34
CA ARG A 134 3.31 5.89 18.74
C ARG A 134 4.03 4.83 17.94
N PHE A 135 5.28 5.10 17.61
CA PHE A 135 6.12 4.25 16.78
C PHE A 135 7.43 3.91 17.48
N ALA A 136 7.83 2.65 17.35
CA ALA A 136 9.22 2.22 17.43
C ALA A 136 9.68 1.89 16.01
N MET A 137 10.76 2.50 15.56
CA MET A 137 11.22 2.36 14.17
C MET A 137 12.68 1.97 14.13
N VAL A 138 13.04 1.18 13.13
CA VAL A 138 14.42 0.96 12.73
C VAL A 138 14.58 1.19 11.24
N ALA A 139 15.74 1.70 10.85
CA ALA A 139 16.11 1.87 9.46
C ALA A 139 17.58 1.54 9.27
N PHE A 140 17.90 0.77 8.25
CA PHE A 140 19.26 0.39 7.92
C PHE A 140 19.40 0.17 6.42
N GLU A 141 20.64 0.12 5.96
CA GLU A 141 20.96 -0.08 4.55
C GLU A 141 21.78 -1.37 4.38
N ASP A 142 21.45 -2.14 3.35
CA ASP A 142 22.12 -3.39 3.01
C ASP A 142 22.18 -3.62 1.48
N GLY A 143 23.39 -3.50 0.94
CA GLY A 143 23.69 -3.81 -0.46
C GLY A 143 22.96 -2.92 -1.46
N GLY A 144 22.88 -1.62 -1.19
CA GLY A 144 22.18 -0.64 -2.01
C GLY A 144 20.66 -0.65 -1.81
N ARG A 145 20.18 -1.07 -0.64
CA ARG A 145 18.74 -1.16 -0.32
C ARG A 145 18.47 -0.56 1.05
N LEU A 146 17.48 0.34 1.12
CA LEU A 146 16.94 0.80 2.39
C LEU A 146 15.93 -0.23 2.90
N VAL A 147 16.11 -0.68 4.14
CA VAL A 147 15.17 -1.52 4.87
C VAL A 147 14.65 -0.76 6.08
N THR A 148 13.34 -0.73 6.24
CA THR A 148 12.69 -0.12 7.40
C THR A 148 11.79 -1.10 8.09
N ALA A 149 11.64 -0.94 9.40
CA ALA A 149 10.57 -1.58 10.13
C ALA A 149 10.00 -0.68 11.20
N HIS A 150 8.69 -0.76 11.36
CA HIS A 150 7.95 0.02 12.33
C HIS A 150 7.02 -0.88 13.14
N GLY A 151 6.96 -0.62 14.44
CA GLY A 151 5.99 -1.15 15.35
C GLY A 151 5.16 0.01 15.85
N MET A 152 3.84 -0.02 15.65
CA MET A 152 2.97 1.09 15.97
C MET A 152 1.68 0.65 16.65
N CYS A 153 1.17 1.51 17.53
CA CYS A 153 -0.17 1.41 18.10
C CYS A 153 -0.64 2.80 18.60
N PRO A 154 -1.93 2.98 18.91
CA PRO A 154 -2.42 4.13 19.65
C PRO A 154 -1.63 4.36 20.95
N GLU A 155 -1.45 5.62 21.32
CA GLU A 155 -0.69 6.04 22.49
C GLU A 155 -1.19 5.38 23.79
N GLU A 156 -2.51 5.21 23.93
CA GLU A 156 -3.16 4.55 25.07
C GLU A 156 -2.82 3.06 25.18
N LEU A 157 -2.44 2.41 24.08
CA LEU A 157 -2.03 1.00 24.03
C LEU A 157 -0.52 0.82 24.20
N TRP A 158 0.27 1.89 24.11
CA TRP A 158 1.73 1.83 24.19
C TRP A 158 2.27 1.16 25.47
N PRO A 159 1.68 1.35 26.67
CA PRO A 159 2.14 0.65 27.87
C PRO A 159 2.07 -0.88 27.76
N SER A 160 1.08 -1.40 27.01
CA SER A 160 0.86 -2.85 26.84
C SER A 160 1.67 -3.43 25.69
N PHE A 161 1.82 -2.69 24.58
CA PHE A 161 2.41 -3.20 23.35
C PHE A 161 3.84 -2.69 23.07
N GLY A 162 4.19 -1.51 23.56
CA GLY A 162 5.40 -0.78 23.13
C GLY A 162 6.69 -1.57 23.32
N LYS A 163 6.82 -2.31 24.43
CA LYS A 163 7.98 -3.19 24.67
C LYS A 163 8.07 -4.31 23.64
N ALA A 164 6.96 -5.00 23.38
CA ALA A 164 6.89 -6.10 22.42
C ALA A 164 7.15 -5.63 20.98
N LEU A 165 6.54 -4.51 20.59
CA LEU A 165 6.73 -3.87 19.28
C LEU A 165 8.19 -3.43 19.07
N THR A 166 8.81 -2.84 20.09
CA THR A 166 10.22 -2.42 20.04
C THR A 166 11.15 -3.62 19.87
N ILE A 167 10.94 -4.70 20.63
CA ILE A 167 11.72 -5.93 20.50
C ILE A 167 11.56 -6.50 19.08
N ALA A 168 10.34 -6.52 18.56
CA ALA A 168 10.06 -7.04 17.23
C ALA A 168 10.85 -6.31 16.14
N VAL A 169 10.72 -4.99 16.05
CA VAL A 169 11.41 -4.22 15.00
C VAL A 169 12.93 -4.29 15.12
N GLN A 170 13.48 -4.32 16.35
CA GLN A 170 14.92 -4.41 16.57
C GLN A 170 15.49 -5.83 16.40
N SER A 171 14.64 -6.85 16.25
CA SER A 171 15.08 -8.25 16.06
C SER A 171 15.32 -8.62 14.59
N ILE A 172 15.00 -7.72 13.65
CA ILE A 172 15.09 -8.00 12.23
C ILE A 172 16.50 -8.38 11.83
N THR A 173 16.62 -9.55 11.22
CA THR A 173 17.90 -10.13 10.82
C THR A 173 17.79 -10.62 9.38
N LEU A 174 18.48 -9.97 8.44
CA LEU A 174 18.53 -10.42 7.05
C LEU A 174 19.08 -11.85 6.94
N THR A 175 18.49 -12.68 6.08
CA THR A 175 18.96 -14.06 5.86
C THR A 175 20.23 -14.12 5.01
N SER A 176 20.48 -13.08 4.21
CA SER A 176 21.66 -12.94 3.35
C SER A 176 22.12 -11.48 3.31
N PRO A 177 22.81 -10.99 4.35
CA PRO A 177 23.30 -9.61 4.41
C PRO A 177 24.38 -9.37 3.36
N LYS A 178 24.31 -8.23 2.68
CA LYS A 178 25.29 -7.74 1.70
C LYS A 178 26.23 -6.68 2.29
N GLY A 179 25.90 -6.13 3.46
CA GLY A 179 26.66 -5.06 4.10
C GLY A 179 26.28 -3.68 3.59
N ASN A 180 26.63 -2.65 4.34
CA ASN A 180 26.26 -1.28 4.03
C ASN A 180 27.18 -0.67 2.95
N THR A 181 26.58 0.04 1.99
CA THR A 181 27.23 0.85 0.96
C THR A 181 26.98 2.35 1.14
N TYR A 182 26.02 2.75 1.97
CA TYR A 182 25.70 4.14 2.25
C TYR A 182 25.99 4.53 3.72
N ASP A 183 26.20 5.82 3.95
CA ASP A 183 26.34 6.38 5.29
C ASP A 183 25.02 6.26 6.05
N LEU A 184 25.12 5.94 7.35
CA LEU A 184 23.94 5.73 8.18
C LEU A 184 23.37 7.03 8.75
N ASP A 185 24.21 7.90 9.31
CA ASP A 185 23.80 8.98 10.23
C ASP A 185 24.27 10.39 9.82
N SER A 186 24.84 10.55 8.63
CA SER A 186 25.32 11.84 8.16
C SER A 186 24.16 12.74 7.71
N MET A 187 23.98 13.89 8.36
CA MET A 187 23.05 14.93 7.89
C MET A 187 23.59 15.76 6.71
N THR A 188 24.85 15.55 6.33
CA THR A 188 25.55 16.31 5.29
C THR A 188 26.09 15.43 4.18
N ALA A 189 25.53 14.23 3.98
CA ALA A 189 25.98 13.34 2.91
C ALA A 189 25.85 14.05 1.54
N PRO A 190 26.90 14.01 0.70
CA PRO A 190 26.92 14.75 -0.56
C PRO A 190 25.77 14.38 -1.49
N GLY A 191 25.29 15.35 -2.25
CA GLY A 191 24.28 15.14 -3.28
C GLY A 191 22.84 15.05 -2.78
N TRP A 192 22.62 14.87 -1.46
CA TRP A 192 21.28 14.84 -0.92
C TRP A 192 20.59 16.19 -1.06
N ARG A 193 19.50 16.21 -1.83
CA ARG A 193 18.62 17.36 -1.96
C ARG A 193 17.23 16.95 -1.51
N LYS A 194 16.79 17.50 -0.39
CA LYS A 194 15.40 17.38 0.04
C LYS A 194 14.50 18.01 -1.03
N ILE A 195 13.62 17.22 -1.62
CA ILE A 195 12.58 17.70 -2.52
C ILE A 195 11.54 18.41 -1.66
N SER A 196 11.25 19.69 -1.92
CA SER A 196 10.23 20.41 -1.16
C SER A 196 8.83 19.85 -1.44
N PRO A 197 7.85 20.01 -0.53
CA PRO A 197 6.46 19.63 -0.82
C PRO A 197 5.93 20.22 -2.13
N GLU A 198 6.31 21.45 -2.47
CA GLU A 198 5.94 22.13 -3.72
C GLU A 198 6.64 21.52 -4.93
N GLU A 199 7.92 21.13 -4.81
CA GLU A 199 8.64 20.41 -5.86
C GLU A 199 8.03 19.04 -6.09
N HIS A 200 7.73 18.30 -5.02
CA HIS A 200 7.04 17.02 -5.11
C HIS A 200 5.66 17.17 -5.75
N LYS A 201 4.88 18.18 -5.36
CA LYS A 201 3.59 18.49 -6.00
C LYS A 201 3.75 18.81 -7.49
N LYS A 202 4.81 19.54 -7.88
CA LYS A 202 5.11 19.83 -9.29
C LYS A 202 5.52 18.57 -10.05
N GLU A 203 6.30 17.68 -9.44
CA GLU A 203 6.69 16.40 -10.01
C GLU A 203 5.48 15.47 -10.17
N MET A 204 4.63 15.32 -9.14
CA MET A 204 3.39 14.57 -9.24
C MET A 204 2.45 15.13 -10.31
N ALA A 205 2.33 16.46 -10.41
CA ALA A 205 1.55 17.10 -11.48
C ALA A 205 2.19 16.93 -12.87
N LYS A 206 3.51 16.84 -12.96
CA LYS A 206 4.22 16.52 -14.20
C LYS A 206 3.96 15.06 -14.59
N TYR A 207 4.13 14.13 -13.66
CA TYR A 207 3.87 12.71 -13.85
C TYR A 207 2.42 12.44 -14.26
N ALA A 208 1.44 13.07 -13.60
CA ALA A 208 0.04 12.97 -13.97
C ALA A 208 -0.23 13.45 -15.41
N ARG A 209 0.39 14.56 -15.82
CA ARG A 209 0.29 15.07 -17.21
C ARG A 209 0.96 14.15 -18.22
N GLU A 210 2.12 13.59 -17.90
CA GLU A 210 2.83 12.65 -18.77
C GLU A 210 2.02 11.35 -18.96
N ARG A 211 1.41 10.83 -17.89
CA ARG A 211 0.49 9.68 -17.98
C ARG A 211 -0.76 9.99 -18.77
N GLU A 212 -1.39 11.14 -18.53
CA GLU A 212 -2.55 11.58 -19.32
C GLU A 212 -2.20 11.69 -20.81
N ALA A 213 -1.02 12.26 -21.14
CA ALA A 213 -0.53 12.35 -22.51
C ALA A 213 -0.24 10.98 -23.15
N ALA A 214 0.29 10.02 -22.38
CA ALA A 214 0.53 8.65 -22.84
C ALA A 214 -0.78 7.86 -23.04
N ARG A 215 -1.83 8.18 -22.27
CA ARG A 215 -3.12 7.49 -22.32
C ARG A 215 -3.87 7.71 -23.63
N GLY A 216 -3.78 8.89 -24.23
CA GLY A 216 -4.45 9.22 -25.50
C GLY A 216 -4.12 8.22 -26.63
N PRO A 217 -2.85 8.07 -27.02
CA PRO A 217 -2.43 7.09 -28.02
C PRO A 217 -2.78 5.64 -27.66
N ALA A 218 -2.72 5.28 -26.37
CA ALA A 218 -3.11 3.95 -25.91
C ALA A 218 -4.61 3.69 -26.11
N ILE A 219 -5.48 4.67 -25.79
CA ILE A 219 -6.92 4.59 -26.03
C ILE A 219 -7.23 4.46 -27.54
N GLU A 220 -6.53 5.20 -28.40
CA GLU A 220 -6.72 5.09 -29.86
C GLU A 220 -6.37 3.69 -30.37
N LYS A 221 -5.26 3.11 -29.91
CA LYS A 221 -4.85 1.75 -30.25
C LYS A 221 -5.81 0.71 -29.69
N ALA A 222 -6.25 0.88 -28.44
CA ALA A 222 -7.24 0.02 -27.80
C ALA A 222 -8.58 0.03 -28.56
N ALA A 223 -9.03 1.20 -29.03
CA ALA A 223 -10.25 1.32 -29.84
C ALA A 223 -10.15 0.53 -31.17
N GLN A 224 -8.98 0.48 -31.81
CA GLN A 224 -8.74 -0.33 -33.02
C GLN A 224 -8.79 -1.83 -32.74
N LEU A 225 -8.34 -2.26 -31.55
CA LEU A 225 -8.41 -3.65 -31.10
C LEU A 225 -9.85 -4.05 -30.76
N LEU A 226 -10.60 -3.16 -30.08
CA LEU A 226 -12.02 -3.36 -29.81
C LEU A 226 -12.85 -3.52 -31.07
N ALA A 227 -12.56 -2.76 -32.13
CA ALA A 227 -13.24 -2.90 -33.42
C ALA A 227 -13.05 -4.30 -34.07
N LYS A 228 -12.08 -5.09 -33.58
CA LYS A 228 -11.80 -6.47 -34.00
C LYS A 228 -12.23 -7.50 -32.95
N ASN A 229 -12.94 -7.09 -31.90
CA ASN A 229 -13.32 -7.92 -30.75
C ASN A 229 -12.13 -8.49 -29.96
N LEU A 230 -10.98 -7.82 -29.98
CA LEU A 230 -9.80 -8.17 -29.20
C LEU A 230 -9.81 -7.42 -27.87
N PHE A 231 -10.72 -7.84 -26.98
CA PHE A 231 -11.05 -7.13 -25.75
C PHE A 231 -9.87 -7.09 -24.76
N ASP A 232 -9.26 -8.24 -24.48
CA ASP A 232 -8.18 -8.34 -23.49
C ASP A 232 -6.92 -7.62 -23.98
N GLU A 233 -6.64 -7.66 -25.29
CA GLU A 233 -5.56 -6.87 -25.90
C GLU A 233 -5.83 -5.37 -25.75
N ALA A 234 -7.06 -4.91 -25.99
CA ALA A 234 -7.42 -3.50 -25.86
C ALA A 234 -7.22 -2.99 -24.42
N GLU A 235 -7.62 -3.76 -23.43
CA GLU A 235 -7.43 -3.43 -22.02
C GLU A 235 -5.94 -3.37 -21.65
N ARG A 236 -5.14 -4.36 -22.09
CA ARG A 236 -3.70 -4.38 -21.85
C ARG A 236 -2.96 -3.17 -22.44
N GLU A 237 -3.41 -2.62 -23.57
CA GLU A 237 -2.78 -1.42 -24.15
C GLU A 237 -2.91 -0.20 -23.24
N ILE A 238 -4.06 -0.02 -22.58
CA ILE A 238 -4.25 1.08 -21.61
C ILE A 238 -3.51 0.77 -20.30
N MET A 239 -3.68 -0.45 -19.77
CA MET A 239 -3.03 -0.85 -18.51
C MET A 239 -1.51 -0.80 -18.56
N LYS A 240 -0.90 -0.97 -19.75
CA LYS A 240 0.54 -0.86 -19.95
C LYS A 240 1.09 0.55 -19.66
N VAL A 241 0.29 1.59 -19.92
CA VAL A 241 0.70 2.98 -19.71
C VAL A 241 0.08 3.58 -18.45
N ASP A 242 -1.00 2.99 -17.96
CA ASP A 242 -1.78 3.51 -16.86
C ASP A 242 -2.52 2.39 -16.13
N SER A 243 -1.93 1.89 -15.04
CA SER A 243 -2.49 0.83 -14.20
C SER A 243 -3.26 1.36 -12.98
N THR A 244 -3.47 2.68 -12.86
CA THR A 244 -4.22 3.26 -11.74
C THR A 244 -5.71 3.35 -12.06
N ILE A 245 -6.48 3.92 -11.13
CA ILE A 245 -7.92 4.16 -11.27
C ILE A 245 -8.22 4.95 -12.55
N GLU A 246 -7.40 5.91 -12.92
CA GLU A 246 -7.59 6.70 -14.14
C GLU A 246 -7.49 5.86 -15.43
N GLY A 247 -6.62 4.85 -15.45
CA GLY A 247 -6.55 3.84 -16.51
C GLY A 247 -7.84 3.01 -16.58
N SER A 248 -8.32 2.52 -15.44
CA SER A 248 -9.61 1.80 -15.31
C SER A 248 -10.80 2.65 -15.80
N VAL A 249 -10.85 3.93 -15.41
CA VAL A 249 -11.87 4.89 -15.88
C VAL A 249 -11.80 5.07 -17.40
N ALA A 250 -10.60 5.14 -17.97
CA ALA A 250 -10.44 5.26 -19.42
C ALA A 250 -10.91 4.00 -20.16
N ILE A 251 -10.64 2.81 -19.63
CA ILE A 251 -11.16 1.54 -20.18
C ILE A 251 -12.69 1.52 -20.12
N ALA A 252 -13.28 1.86 -18.97
CA ALA A 252 -14.73 1.91 -18.81
C ALA A 252 -15.38 2.87 -19.82
N ARG A 253 -14.84 4.09 -19.97
CA ARG A 253 -15.34 5.09 -20.94
C ARG A 253 -15.17 4.65 -22.40
N MET A 254 -14.09 3.93 -22.71
CA MET A 254 -13.87 3.37 -24.04
C MET A 254 -14.97 2.37 -24.39
N TYR A 255 -15.29 1.43 -23.49
CA TYR A 255 -16.38 0.47 -23.68
C TYR A 255 -17.75 1.14 -23.77
N GLU A 256 -18.02 2.11 -22.88
CA GLU A 256 -19.26 2.89 -22.92
C GLU A 256 -19.44 3.60 -24.27
N SER A 257 -18.39 4.23 -24.79
CA SER A 257 -18.42 4.92 -26.08
C SER A 257 -18.76 3.96 -27.22
N GLN A 258 -18.17 2.76 -27.22
CA GLN A 258 -18.51 1.71 -28.20
C GLN A 258 -19.95 1.22 -28.06
N LEU A 259 -20.43 1.04 -26.82
CA LEU A 259 -21.81 0.65 -26.55
C LEU A 259 -22.78 1.72 -27.09
N ARG A 260 -22.52 3.01 -26.82
CA ARG A 260 -23.31 4.12 -27.37
C ARG A 260 -23.33 4.11 -28.89
N ALA A 261 -22.18 3.93 -29.54
CA ALA A 261 -22.09 3.84 -31.00
C ALA A 261 -22.88 2.65 -31.57
N LEU A 262 -22.82 1.49 -30.91
CA LEU A 262 -23.59 0.30 -31.28
C LEU A 262 -25.11 0.51 -31.10
N VAL A 263 -25.51 1.23 -30.05
CA VAL A 263 -26.91 1.60 -29.80
C VAL A 263 -27.41 2.59 -30.85
N SER A 264 -26.68 3.69 -31.08
CA SER A 264 -27.04 4.73 -32.05
C SER A 264 -27.13 4.21 -33.49
N SER A 265 -26.32 3.22 -33.85
CA SER A 265 -26.39 2.58 -35.17
C SER A 265 -27.52 1.54 -35.31
N GLY A 266 -28.23 1.21 -34.22
CA GLY A 266 -29.27 0.18 -34.20
C GLY A 266 -28.76 -1.26 -34.28
N LYS A 267 -27.44 -1.46 -34.38
CA LYS A 267 -26.82 -2.80 -34.52
C LYS A 267 -26.99 -3.67 -33.28
N HIS A 268 -27.09 -3.06 -32.09
CA HIS A 268 -27.35 -3.77 -30.82
C HIS A 268 -28.59 -4.68 -30.86
N LYS A 269 -29.59 -4.39 -31.72
CA LYS A 269 -30.79 -5.22 -31.88
C LYS A 269 -30.52 -6.51 -32.66
N LYS A 270 -29.54 -6.47 -33.57
CA LYS A 270 -29.14 -7.62 -34.40
C LYS A 270 -28.06 -8.46 -33.73
N ASP A 271 -27.23 -7.81 -32.90
CA ASP A 271 -26.13 -8.43 -32.19
C ASP A 271 -26.21 -8.11 -30.69
N ARG A 272 -27.16 -8.78 -30.03
CA ARG A 272 -27.42 -8.57 -28.59
C ARG A 272 -26.30 -9.13 -27.72
N GLU A 273 -25.62 -10.19 -28.17
CA GLU A 273 -24.53 -10.79 -27.43
C GLU A 273 -23.33 -9.85 -27.36
N HIS A 274 -22.92 -9.27 -28.50
CA HIS A 274 -21.85 -8.28 -28.50
C HIS A 274 -22.20 -7.04 -27.65
N ALA A 275 -23.45 -6.56 -27.73
CA ALA A 275 -23.91 -5.46 -26.88
C ALA A 275 -23.83 -5.81 -25.38
N ALA A 276 -24.19 -7.05 -25.01
CA ALA A 276 -24.08 -7.53 -23.63
C ALA A 276 -22.63 -7.68 -23.16
N VAL A 277 -21.69 -8.03 -24.04
CA VAL A 277 -20.26 -8.07 -23.71
C VAL A 277 -19.73 -6.66 -23.43
N LEU A 278 -20.03 -5.69 -24.30
CA LEU A 278 -19.63 -4.29 -24.10
C LEU A 278 -20.23 -3.72 -22.80
N PHE A 279 -21.51 -4.01 -22.52
CA PHE A 279 -22.18 -3.63 -21.27
C PHE A 279 -21.45 -4.19 -20.05
N ARG A 280 -21.24 -5.51 -19.99
CA ARG A 280 -20.64 -6.16 -18.82
C ARG A 280 -19.22 -5.71 -18.57
N ARG A 281 -18.40 -5.56 -19.63
CA ARG A 281 -17.03 -5.03 -19.49
C ARG A 281 -17.00 -3.57 -19.08
N SER A 282 -17.86 -2.72 -19.66
CA SER A 282 -17.96 -1.31 -19.25
C SER A 282 -18.35 -1.19 -17.79
N LEU A 283 -19.31 -1.98 -17.33
CA LEU A 283 -19.77 -1.97 -15.94
C LEU A 283 -18.70 -2.50 -15.00
N ALA A 284 -18.06 -3.64 -15.33
CA ALA A 284 -17.01 -4.22 -14.50
C ALA A 284 -15.85 -3.23 -14.26
N TRP A 285 -15.37 -2.55 -15.31
CA TRP A 285 -14.30 -1.55 -15.17
C TRP A 285 -14.74 -0.26 -14.48
N ALA A 286 -16.00 0.16 -14.64
CA ALA A 286 -16.53 1.29 -13.87
C ALA A 286 -16.60 0.93 -12.36
N GLN A 287 -17.05 -0.29 -12.05
CA GLN A 287 -17.18 -0.77 -10.69
C GLN A 287 -15.83 -1.08 -10.01
N SER A 288 -14.79 -1.39 -10.79
CA SER A 288 -13.43 -1.55 -10.25
C SER A 288 -12.77 -0.23 -9.86
N CYS A 289 -13.39 0.92 -10.16
CA CYS A 289 -12.92 2.24 -9.74
C CYS A 289 -13.35 2.60 -8.32
N TYR A 290 -14.22 1.80 -7.69
CA TYR A 290 -14.59 1.96 -6.29
C TYR A 290 -13.61 1.14 -5.44
N PRO A 291 -12.82 1.76 -4.55
CA PRO A 291 -11.93 1.02 -3.66
C PRO A 291 -12.73 0.22 -2.63
N GLU A 292 -12.03 -0.60 -1.85
CA GLU A 292 -12.63 -1.24 -0.69
C GLU A 292 -13.02 -0.16 0.33
N PRO A 293 -14.28 -0.11 0.80
CA PRO A 293 -14.69 0.91 1.76
C PRO A 293 -14.03 0.65 3.11
N HIS A 294 -13.54 1.71 3.76
CA HIS A 294 -12.96 1.66 5.10
C HIS A 294 -13.95 2.13 6.17
N THR A 295 -15.09 2.70 5.77
CA THR A 295 -16.17 3.16 6.64
C THR A 295 -17.54 2.71 6.12
N GLU A 296 -18.55 2.68 7.00
CA GLU A 296 -19.94 2.40 6.60
C GLU A 296 -20.45 3.43 5.59
N VAL A 297 -20.09 4.70 5.75
CA VAL A 297 -20.46 5.79 4.83
C VAL A 297 -19.87 5.55 3.44
N GLU A 298 -18.58 5.20 3.34
CA GLU A 298 -17.98 4.84 2.05
C GLU A 298 -18.64 3.61 1.43
N ALA A 299 -19.00 2.61 2.25
CA ALA A 299 -19.67 1.42 1.75
C ALA A 299 -21.04 1.74 1.12
N GLU A 300 -21.81 2.62 1.77
CA GLU A 300 -23.09 3.14 1.26
C GLU A 300 -22.90 3.97 -0.01
N ASP A 301 -21.97 4.93 0.00
CA ASP A 301 -21.67 5.78 -1.15
C ASP A 301 -21.21 4.96 -2.36
N TYR A 302 -20.36 3.96 -2.15
CA TYR A 302 -19.87 3.10 -3.23
C TYR A 302 -20.97 2.16 -3.73
N ALA A 303 -21.84 1.65 -2.85
CA ALA A 303 -23.00 0.86 -3.27
C ALA A 303 -23.97 1.70 -4.11
N GLN A 304 -24.21 2.95 -3.73
CA GLN A 304 -25.01 3.89 -4.51
C GLN A 304 -24.35 4.15 -5.88
N GLY A 305 -23.06 4.47 -5.91
CA GLY A 305 -22.32 4.71 -7.16
C GLY A 305 -22.37 3.50 -8.11
N ARG A 306 -22.16 2.27 -7.62
CA ARG A 306 -22.29 1.04 -8.42
C ARG A 306 -23.70 0.85 -8.99
N THR A 307 -24.72 1.25 -8.23
CA THR A 307 -26.13 1.21 -8.67
C THR A 307 -26.38 2.24 -9.77
N GLU A 308 -25.87 3.46 -9.62
CA GLU A 308 -25.96 4.54 -10.61
C GLU A 308 -25.25 4.17 -11.92
N ASP A 309 -24.06 3.58 -11.85
CA ASP A 309 -23.33 3.11 -13.03
C ASP A 309 -24.10 2.03 -13.80
N ARG A 310 -24.70 1.08 -13.07
CA ARG A 310 -25.55 0.05 -13.69
C ARG A 310 -26.78 0.67 -14.34
N ALA A 311 -27.49 1.54 -13.64
CA ALA A 311 -28.66 2.24 -14.16
C ALA A 311 -28.32 3.06 -15.42
N ARG A 312 -27.16 3.73 -15.42
CA ARG A 312 -26.63 4.47 -16.56
C ARG A 312 -26.35 3.56 -17.75
N MET A 313 -25.68 2.42 -17.55
CA MET A 313 -25.42 1.44 -18.62
C MET A 313 -26.71 0.83 -19.18
N VAL A 314 -27.68 0.51 -18.32
CA VAL A 314 -29.00 0.00 -18.74
C VAL A 314 -29.74 1.07 -19.54
N GLY A 315 -29.65 2.35 -19.12
CA GLY A 315 -30.22 3.48 -19.84
C GLY A 315 -29.64 3.66 -21.24
N ILE A 316 -28.34 3.38 -21.45
CA ILE A 316 -27.71 3.38 -22.77
C ILE A 316 -28.26 2.23 -23.62
N LEU A 317 -28.28 1.02 -23.07
CA LEU A 317 -28.60 -0.19 -23.83
C LEU A 317 -30.12 -0.36 -24.09
N GLY A 318 -30.95 0.23 -23.23
CA GLY A 318 -32.42 0.15 -23.28
C GLY A 318 -33.00 -1.18 -22.76
N TRP A 319 -32.15 -2.08 -22.29
CA TRP A 319 -32.49 -3.32 -21.60
C TRP A 319 -31.31 -3.74 -20.71
N ASP A 320 -31.60 -4.62 -19.75
CA ASP A 320 -30.62 -5.13 -18.81
C ASP A 320 -30.21 -6.56 -19.20
N PRO A 321 -28.94 -6.80 -19.59
CA PRO A 321 -28.48 -8.14 -19.96
C PRO A 321 -28.47 -9.16 -18.85
N ASP A 322 -28.48 -8.70 -17.60
CA ASP A 322 -28.36 -9.55 -16.42
C ASP A 322 -29.68 -9.59 -15.61
N ALA A 323 -30.78 -9.05 -16.15
CA ALA A 323 -32.10 -9.23 -15.55
C ALA A 323 -32.65 -10.63 -15.90
N GLU A 324 -32.78 -11.48 -14.89
CA GLU A 324 -33.46 -12.79 -14.96
C GLU A 324 -34.98 -12.64 -15.20
#